data_AF-D4QF61-F1
#
_entry.id   AF-D4QF61-F1
#
_cell.length_a   1.000
_cell.length_b   1.000
_cell.length_c   1.000
_cell.angle_alpha   90.00
_cell.angle_beta   90.00
_cell.angle_gamma   90.00
#
_symmetry.space_group_name_H-M   'P 1'
#
loop_
_entity.id
_entity.type
_entity.pdbx_description
1 polymer ?
#
loop_
_entity_poly.entity_id
_entity_poly.type
_entity_poly.pdbx_seq_one_letter_code
_entity_poly.pdbx_strand_id
1 'polypeptide(L)'
;GFCIMFVSTIMFAFSGSYALLFVARSLQGVGSSCSSVAGMGMLASVYTDDEERGNAMGIALGGLAMGVLVGPPFGSIMYEFVGKSSPFLVLAALALFDGAVQLFVLQPSRAQAESQKGTPLLTLMKDPYIIIAAGSICFANMAIAML
;
A
#
# COMPACT_ATOMS: atom_id res chain seq x y z
N GLY A 1 -3.55 -4.31 6.17
CA GLY A 1 -3.28 -3.10 5.36
C GLY A 1 -4.42 -2.11 5.48
N PHE A 2 -5.56 -2.38 4.84
CA PHE A 2 -6.68 -1.46 4.67
C PHE A 2 -7.25 -0.84 5.96
N CYS A 3 -7.47 -1.61 7.02
CA CYS A 3 -7.95 -1.05 8.29
C CYS A 3 -6.96 -0.04 8.89
N ILE A 4 -5.65 -0.30 8.76
CA ILE A 4 -4.58 0.60 9.24
C ILE A 4 -4.59 1.89 8.41
N MET A 5 -4.74 1.78 7.08
CA MET A 5 -4.87 2.92 6.18
C MET A 5 -6.10 3.78 6.52
N PHE A 6 -7.24 3.14 6.78
CA PHE A 6 -8.48 3.82 7.15
C PHE A 6 -8.33 4.62 8.45
N VAL A 7 -7.86 3.96 9.53
CA VAL A 7 -7.66 4.60 10.84
C VAL A 7 -6.66 5.75 10.75
N SER A 8 -5.53 5.55 10.04
CA SER A 8 -4.53 6.58 9.79
C SER A 8 -5.11 7.80 9.07
N THR A 9 -5.92 7.57 8.04
CA THR A 9 -6.48 8.66 7.22
C THR A 9 -7.53 9.47 7.98
N ILE A 10 -8.30 8.82 8.87
CA ILE A 10 -9.19 9.51 9.81
C ILE A 10 -8.39 10.33 10.83
N MET A 11 -7.34 9.75 11.43
CA MET A 11 -6.45 10.50 12.33
C MET A 11 -5.86 11.73 11.64
N PHE A 12 -5.49 11.61 10.37
CA PHE A 12 -4.98 12.72 9.57
C PHE A 12 -6.03 13.81 9.34
N ALA A 13 -7.29 13.44 9.11
CA ALA A 13 -8.39 14.37 8.85
C ALA A 13 -8.78 15.24 10.07
N PHE A 14 -8.60 14.73 11.29
CA PHE A 14 -8.93 15.41 12.55
C PHE A 14 -7.71 15.91 13.32
N SER A 15 -6.51 15.81 12.72
CA SER A 15 -5.27 16.17 13.38
C SER A 15 -5.10 17.69 13.47
N GLY A 16 -5.02 18.22 14.70
CA GLY A 16 -4.65 19.62 14.98
C GLY A 16 -3.17 19.85 15.32
N SER A 17 -2.35 18.80 15.40
CA SER A 17 -0.95 18.88 15.86
C SER A 17 0.01 18.14 14.94
N TYR A 18 1.20 18.70 14.72
CA TYR A 18 2.24 18.14 13.86
C TYR A 18 2.66 16.72 14.30
N ALA A 19 2.71 16.46 15.61
CA ALA A 19 3.04 15.14 16.13
C ALA A 19 2.00 14.07 15.72
N LEU A 20 0.71 14.44 15.70
CA LEU A 20 -0.36 13.52 15.30
C LEU A 20 -0.34 13.26 13.78
N LEU A 21 -0.02 14.29 12.97
CA LEU A 21 0.19 14.13 11.52
C LEU A 21 1.36 13.19 11.22
N PHE A 22 2.47 13.33 11.96
CA PHE A 22 3.63 12.47 11.80
C PHE A 22 3.28 11.00 12.09
N VAL A 23 2.64 10.74 13.24
CA VAL A 23 2.17 9.39 13.61
C VAL A 23 1.22 8.84 12.54
N ALA A 24 0.25 9.64 12.09
CA ALA A 24 -0.68 9.23 11.05
C ALA A 24 0.06 8.84 9.75
N ARG A 25 1.06 9.61 9.29
CA ARG A 25 1.86 9.28 8.11
C ARG A 25 2.71 8.04 8.28
N SER A 26 3.32 7.84 9.45
CA SER A 26 4.04 6.59 9.74
C SER A 26 3.10 5.39 9.65
N LEU A 27 1.91 5.51 10.22
CA LEU A 27 0.90 4.44 10.21
C LEU A 27 0.38 4.16 8.78
N GLN A 28 0.23 5.20 7.95
CA GLN A 28 -0.14 5.06 6.55
C GLN A 28 0.94 4.32 5.76
N GLY A 29 2.23 4.61 6.02
CA GLY A 29 3.35 3.87 5.43
C GLY A 29 3.30 2.38 5.75
N VAL A 30 3.02 2.01 7.01
CA VAL A 30 2.86 0.61 7.44
C VAL A 30 1.64 -0.03 6.78
N GLY A 31 0.51 0.68 6.72
CA GLY A 31 -0.71 0.18 6.08
C GLY A 31 -0.51 -0.12 4.60
N SER A 32 0.17 0.78 3.89
CA SER A 32 0.49 0.67 2.47
C SER A 32 1.46 -0.48 2.19
N SER A 33 2.55 -0.61 2.96
CA SER A 33 3.53 -1.68 2.75
C SER A 33 2.91 -3.07 2.94
N CYS A 34 2.10 -3.27 3.98
CA CYS A 34 1.37 -4.53 4.17
C CYS A 34 0.46 -4.86 2.98
N SER A 35 -0.21 -3.86 2.41
CA SER A 35 -1.14 -4.06 1.29
C SER A 35 -0.40 -4.40 0.00
N SER A 36 0.61 -3.60 -0.35
CA SER A 36 1.38 -3.77 -1.58
C SER A 36 2.18 -5.06 -1.59
N VAL A 37 2.79 -5.44 -0.45
CA VAL A 37 3.55 -6.69 -0.33
C VAL A 37 2.61 -7.90 -0.43
N ALA A 38 1.46 -7.88 0.26
CA ALA A 38 0.49 -8.97 0.17
C ALA A 38 -0.11 -9.09 -1.24
N GLY A 39 -0.41 -7.96 -1.90
CA GLY A 39 -0.91 -7.94 -3.26
C GLY A 39 0.09 -8.51 -4.27
N MET A 40 1.34 -8.04 -4.24
CA MET A 40 2.38 -8.56 -5.14
C MET A 40 2.74 -10.01 -4.84
N GLY A 41 2.73 -10.43 -3.57
CA GLY A 41 2.93 -11.84 -3.19
C GLY A 41 1.82 -12.76 -3.70
N MET A 42 0.58 -12.28 -3.69
CA MET A 42 -0.55 -13.01 -4.27
C MET A 42 -0.44 -13.13 -5.80
N LEU A 43 -0.09 -12.05 -6.48
CA LEU A 43 0.22 -12.08 -7.91
C LEU A 43 1.34 -13.07 -8.24
N ALA A 44 2.42 -13.06 -7.45
CA ALA A 44 3.57 -13.95 -7.66
C ALA A 44 3.26 -15.43 -7.39
N SER A 45 2.29 -15.74 -6.52
CA SER A 45 1.88 -17.12 -6.24
C SER A 45 0.84 -17.65 -7.23
N VAL A 46 0.00 -16.77 -7.80
CA VAL A 46 -1.00 -17.14 -8.81
C VAL A 46 -0.37 -17.29 -10.20
N TYR A 47 0.53 -16.40 -10.59
CA TYR A 47 1.21 -16.44 -11.88
C TYR A 47 2.59 -17.08 -11.74
N THR A 48 2.69 -18.36 -12.12
CA THR A 48 3.94 -19.14 -12.03
C THR A 48 4.87 -18.95 -13.22
N ASP A 49 4.34 -18.56 -14.38
CA ASP A 49 5.13 -18.24 -15.56
C ASP A 49 5.79 -16.86 -15.40
N ASP A 50 7.09 -16.76 -15.65
CA ASP A 50 7.86 -15.52 -15.48
C ASP A 50 7.36 -14.40 -16.41
N GLU A 51 6.89 -14.74 -17.62
CA GLU A 51 6.41 -13.78 -18.61
C GLU A 51 5.03 -13.23 -18.21
N GLU A 52 4.11 -14.12 -17.82
CA GLU A 52 2.78 -13.73 -17.33
C GLU A 52 2.85 -12.97 -16.00
N ARG A 53 3.74 -13.38 -15.09
CA ARG A 53 3.97 -12.70 -13.81
C ARG A 53 4.48 -11.29 -14.03
N GLY A 54 5.43 -11.10 -14.95
CA GLY A 54 5.94 -9.78 -15.33
C GLY A 54 4.83 -8.87 -15.86
N ASN A 55 3.97 -9.39 -16.74
CA ASN A 55 2.84 -8.64 -17.28
C ASN A 55 1.82 -8.26 -16.18
N ALA A 56 1.46 -9.21 -15.31
CA ALA A 56 0.51 -8.97 -14.22
C ALA A 56 1.04 -7.96 -13.20
N MET A 57 2.31 -8.06 -12.81
CA MET A 57 2.98 -7.06 -11.97
C MET A 57 3.08 -5.70 -12.66
N GLY A 58 3.32 -5.68 -13.97
CA GLY A 58 3.33 -4.47 -14.79
C GLY A 58 1.99 -3.74 -14.79
N ILE A 59 0.87 -4.46 -14.91
CA ILE A 59 -0.48 -3.89 -14.81
C ILE A 59 -0.72 -3.31 -13.41
N ALA A 60 -0.33 -4.03 -12.35
CA ALA A 60 -0.47 -3.56 -10.97
C ALA A 60 0.33 -2.28 -10.71
N LEU A 61 1.59 -2.21 -11.16
CA LEU A 61 2.43 -1.02 -11.07
C LEU A 61 1.93 0.12 -11.98
N GLY A 62 1.33 -0.20 -13.12
CA GLY A 62 0.65 0.77 -13.98
C GLY A 62 -0.51 1.47 -13.27
N GLY A 63 -1.30 0.71 -12.51
CA GLY A 63 -2.35 1.27 -11.64
C GLY A 63 -1.80 2.22 -10.57
N LEU A 64 -0.67 1.88 -9.95
CA LEU A 64 0.03 2.77 -9.01
C LEU A 64 0.45 4.08 -9.68
N ALA A 65 1.06 4.02 -10.87
CA ALA A 65 1.51 5.21 -11.62
C ALA A 65 0.33 6.11 -11.99
N MET A 66 -0.79 5.53 -12.41
CA MET A 66 -2.05 6.26 -12.65
C MET A 66 -2.55 6.96 -11.38
N GLY A 67 -2.50 6.29 -10.23
CA GLY A 67 -2.86 6.89 -8.95
C GLY A 67 -1.98 8.08 -8.57
N VAL A 68 -0.66 7.98 -8.79
CA VAL A 68 0.28 9.09 -8.55
C VAL A 68 0.02 10.27 -9.48
N LEU A 69 -0.38 10.02 -10.73
CA LEU A 69 -0.69 11.07 -11.70
C LEU A 69 -2.02 11.78 -11.39
N VAL A 70 -3.07 11.03 -11.06
CA VAL A 70 -4.42 11.57 -10.85
C VAL A 70 -4.61 12.11 -9.43
N GLY A 71 -3.81 11.64 -8.46
CA GLY A 71 -3.90 12.00 -7.06
C GLY A 71 -3.78 13.51 -6.77
N PRO A 72 -2.68 14.18 -7.19
CA PRO A 72 -2.49 15.60 -6.90
C PRO A 72 -3.57 16.52 -7.50
N PRO A 73 -3.97 16.38 -8.78
CA PRO A 73 -5.08 17.16 -9.34
C PRO A 73 -6.39 16.94 -8.57
N PHE A 74 -6.74 15.69 -8.29
CA PHE A 74 -7.96 15.36 -7.54
C PHE A 74 -7.94 15.95 -6.12
N GLY A 75 -6.82 15.77 -5.40
CA GLY A 75 -6.64 16.30 -4.06
C GLY A 75 -6.67 17.83 -4.01
N SER A 76 -6.09 18.48 -5.01
CA SER A 76 -6.05 19.95 -5.12
C SER A 76 -7.44 20.54 -5.30
N ILE A 77 -8.24 20.00 -6.23
CA ILE A 77 -9.61 20.44 -6.49
C ILE A 77 -10.48 20.21 -5.23
N MET A 78 -10.43 19.01 -4.64
CA MET A 78 -11.23 18.72 -3.44
C MET A 78 -10.87 19.63 -2.25
N TYR A 79 -9.59 19.93 -2.08
CA TYR A 79 -9.13 20.86 -1.04
C TYR A 79 -9.65 22.28 -1.26
N GLU A 80 -9.63 22.77 -2.50
CA GLU A 80 -10.03 24.14 -2.86
C GLU A 80 -11.54 24.37 -2.77
N PHE A 81 -12.36 23.40 -3.20
CA PHE A 81 -13.81 23.56 -3.27
C PHE A 81 -14.58 23.09 -2.02
N VAL A 82 -14.06 22.11 -1.27
CA VAL A 82 -14.81 21.44 -0.18
C VAL A 82 -14.09 21.53 1.18
N GLY A 83 -12.83 21.98 1.20
CA GLY A 83 -12.06 22.26 2.41
C GLY A 83 -11.04 21.18 2.78
N LYS A 84 -10.24 21.48 3.82
CA LYS A 84 -9.02 20.74 4.21
C LYS A 84 -9.22 19.24 4.47
N SER A 85 -10.37 18.84 5.03
CA SER A 85 -10.62 17.46 5.45
C SER A 85 -11.28 16.59 4.36
N SER A 86 -11.78 17.19 3.28
CA SER A 86 -12.53 16.48 2.24
C SER A 86 -11.70 15.44 1.47
N PRO A 87 -10.45 15.68 1.01
CA PRO A 87 -9.71 14.67 0.27
C PRO A 87 -9.39 13.46 1.15
N PHE A 88 -9.15 13.67 2.45
CA PHE A 88 -8.84 12.59 3.39
C PHE A 88 -10.06 11.71 3.67
N LEU A 89 -11.25 12.28 3.81
CA LEU A 89 -12.47 11.49 4.01
C LEU A 89 -12.80 10.63 2.78
N VAL A 90 -12.62 11.17 1.58
CA VAL A 90 -12.80 10.41 0.33
C VAL A 90 -11.79 9.27 0.25
N LEU A 91 -10.52 9.53 0.55
CA LEU A 91 -9.48 8.49 0.57
C LEU A 91 -9.76 7.41 1.62
N ALA A 92 -10.26 7.79 2.80
CA ALA A 92 -10.65 6.83 3.83
C ALA A 92 -11.81 5.96 3.36
N ALA A 93 -12.84 6.55 2.75
CA ALA A 93 -13.98 5.81 2.20
C ALA A 93 -13.55 4.85 1.08
N LEU A 94 -12.68 5.29 0.18
CA LEU A 94 -12.12 4.44 -0.88
C LEU A 94 -11.30 3.29 -0.31
N ALA A 95 -10.45 3.53 0.70
CA ALA A 95 -9.66 2.48 1.34
C ALA A 95 -10.54 1.45 2.06
N LEU A 96 -11.63 1.89 2.68
CA LEU A 96 -12.60 0.99 3.32
C LEU A 96 -13.39 0.18 2.28
N PHE A 97 -13.82 0.82 1.20
CA PHE A 97 -14.52 0.16 0.10
C PHE A 97 -13.65 -0.88 -0.58
N ASP A 98 -12.40 -0.56 -0.91
CA ASP A 98 -11.44 -1.49 -1.49
C ASP A 98 -11.19 -2.70 -0.56
N GLY A 99 -10.97 -2.43 0.73
CA GLY A 99 -10.85 -3.49 1.73
C GLY A 99 -12.09 -4.38 1.84
N ALA A 100 -13.29 -3.81 1.71
CA ALA A 100 -14.54 -4.57 1.70
C ALA A 100 -14.66 -5.44 0.45
N VAL A 101 -14.38 -4.88 -0.74
CA VAL A 101 -14.37 -5.63 -2.01
C VAL A 101 -13.37 -6.79 -1.92
N GLN A 102 -12.17 -6.55 -1.40
CA GLN A 102 -11.19 -7.60 -1.18
C GLN A 102 -11.70 -8.68 -0.23
N LEU A 103 -12.35 -8.34 0.89
CA LEU A 103 -12.93 -9.32 1.81
C LEU A 103 -13.99 -10.21 1.14
N PHE A 104 -14.81 -9.63 0.26
CA PHE A 104 -15.83 -10.39 -0.48
C PHE A 104 -15.21 -11.26 -1.58
N VAL A 105 -14.23 -10.74 -2.32
CA VAL A 105 -13.61 -11.43 -3.47
C VAL A 105 -12.60 -12.49 -3.04
N LEU A 106 -11.75 -12.19 -2.05
CA LEU A 106 -10.66 -13.06 -1.61
C LEU A 106 -11.11 -14.20 -0.70
N GLN A 107 -12.42 -14.40 -0.49
CA GLN A 107 -13.05 -15.41 0.37
C GLN A 107 -12.07 -16.19 1.26
N PRO A 108 -11.94 -15.86 2.57
CA PRO A 108 -10.91 -16.39 3.45
C PRO A 108 -10.90 -17.93 3.55
N SER A 109 -11.98 -18.60 3.11
CA SER A 109 -12.11 -20.06 3.09
C SER A 109 -11.25 -20.77 2.03
N ARG A 110 -10.69 -20.06 1.04
CA ARG A 110 -9.79 -20.62 0.01
C ARG A 110 -8.31 -20.28 0.21
N ALA A 111 -7.98 -19.49 1.23
CA ALA A 111 -6.63 -19.42 1.75
C ALA A 111 -6.36 -20.76 2.45
N GLN A 112 -6.14 -21.80 1.65
CA GLN A 112 -5.52 -23.04 2.07
C GLN A 112 -4.35 -22.62 2.94
N ALA A 113 -4.44 -22.92 4.23
CA ALA A 113 -3.40 -22.59 5.20
C ALA A 113 -2.11 -23.16 4.62
N GLU A 114 -1.32 -22.30 3.99
CA GLU A 114 -0.11 -22.72 3.33
C GLU A 114 0.83 -23.00 4.48
N SER A 115 0.80 -24.26 4.91
CA SER A 115 1.74 -24.88 5.82
C SER A 115 3.12 -24.98 5.16
N GLN A 116 3.49 -24.04 4.31
CA GLN A 116 4.89 -23.73 4.09
C GLN A 116 5.33 -22.92 5.30
N LYS A 117 6.17 -23.52 6.14
CA LYS A 117 7.06 -22.76 7.02
C LYS A 117 7.83 -21.79 6.13
N GLY A 118 7.32 -20.56 6.00
CA GLY A 118 8.04 -19.49 5.30
C GLY A 118 9.45 -19.41 5.86
N THR A 119 10.42 -19.16 5.00
CA THR A 119 11.82 -19.02 5.41
C THR A 119 11.89 -17.96 6.52
N PRO A 120 12.52 -18.27 7.67
CA PRO A 120 12.49 -17.36 8.81
C PRO A 120 13.03 -15.98 8.42
N LEU A 121 12.34 -14.92 8.88
CA LEU A 121 12.65 -13.53 8.56
C LEU A 121 14.13 -13.18 8.83
N LEU A 122 14.70 -13.73 9.90
CA LEU A 122 16.12 -13.57 10.24
C LEU A 122 17.07 -14.15 9.20
N THR A 123 16.67 -15.19 8.47
CA THR A 123 17.46 -15.78 7.38
C THR A 123 17.36 -14.93 6.12
N LEU A 124 16.16 -14.42 5.79
CA LEU A 124 16.00 -13.46 4.69
C LEU A 124 16.82 -12.18 4.92
N MET A 125 16.83 -11.67 6.16
CA MET A 125 17.62 -10.50 6.54
C MET A 125 19.13 -10.71 6.49
N LYS A 126 19.61 -11.95 6.31
CA LYS A 126 21.04 -12.27 6.13
C LYS A 126 21.42 -12.46 4.67
N ASP A 127 20.44 -12.53 3.76
CA ASP A 127 20.69 -12.70 2.34
C ASP A 127 21.17 -11.37 1.72
N PRO A 128 22.40 -11.30 1.17
CA PRO A 128 22.94 -10.07 0.62
C PRO A 128 22.13 -9.52 -0.56
N TYR A 129 21.49 -10.38 -1.37
CA TYR A 129 20.67 -9.94 -2.49
C TYR A 129 19.39 -9.26 -2.02
N ILE A 130 18.75 -9.82 -0.98
CA ILE A 130 17.54 -9.25 -0.39
C ILE A 130 17.84 -7.91 0.26
N ILE A 131 18.97 -7.79 0.96
CA ILE A 131 19.39 -6.52 1.58
C ILE A 131 19.65 -5.46 0.51
N ILE A 132 20.34 -5.80 -0.58
CA ILE A 132 20.62 -4.85 -1.68
C ILE A 132 19.31 -4.40 -2.34
N ALA A 133 18.38 -5.32 -2.62
CA ALA A 133 17.08 -5.00 -3.21
C ALA A 133 16.20 -4.16 -2.26
N ALA A 134 16.13 -4.52 -0.98
CA ALA A 134 15.38 -3.74 0.00
C ALA A 134 15.99 -2.35 0.18
N GLY A 135 17.32 -2.25 0.20
CA GLY A 135 18.04 -0.98 0.28
C GLY A 135 17.79 -0.09 -0.94
N SER A 136 17.81 -0.64 -2.15
CA SER A 136 17.56 0.12 -3.38
C SER A 136 16.12 0.62 -3.46
N ILE A 137 15.13 -0.21 -3.10
CA ILE A 137 13.72 0.18 -3.02
C ILE A 137 13.51 1.29 -1.97
N CYS A 138 14.15 1.15 -0.80
CA CYS A 138 14.08 2.16 0.25
C CYS A 138 14.64 3.50 -0.24
N PHE A 139 15.81 3.47 -0.89
CA PHE A 139 16.46 4.68 -1.41
C PHE A 139 15.60 5.35 -2.51
N ALA A 140 15.08 4.57 -3.45
CA ALA A 140 14.20 5.06 -4.50
C ALA A 140 12.93 5.71 -3.94
N ASN A 141 12.29 5.08 -2.96
CA ASN A 141 11.09 5.64 -2.31
C ASN A 141 11.41 6.90 -1.49
N MET A 142 12.62 7.00 -0.91
CA MET A 142 13.03 8.19 -0.17
C MET A 142 13.19 9.39 -1.10
N ALA A 143 13.68 9.18 -2.33
CA ALA A 143 13.75 10.23 -3.34
C ALA A 143 12.36 10.72 -3.78
N ILE A 144 11.39 9.81 -3.95
CA ILE A 144 9.99 10.16 -4.26
C ILE A 144 9.36 10.94 -3.10
N ALA A 145 9.67 10.59 -1.85
CA ALA A 145 9.13 11.27 -0.67
C ALA A 145 9.67 12.70 -0.47
N MET A 146 10.77 13.07 -1.13
CA MET A 146 11.35 14.41 -1.09
C MET A 146 10.79 15.36 -2.16
N LEU A 147 10.05 14.85 -3.14
CA LEU A 147 9.33 15.61 -4.17
C LEU A 147 7.94 16.04 -3.66
#